data_AF-A0A0D5CKI5-F1
#
_entry.id   AF-A0A0D5CKI5-F1
#
_cell.length_a   1.000
_cell.length_b   1.000
_cell.length_c   1.000
_cell.angle_alpha   90.00
_cell.angle_beta   90.00
_cell.angle_gamma   90.00
#
_symmetry.space_group_name_H-M   'P 1'
#
loop_
_entity.id
_entity.type
_entity.pdbx_description
1 polymer ?
#
loop_
_entity_poly.entity_id
_entity_poly.type
_entity_poly.pdbx_seq_one_letter_code
_entity_poly.pdbx_strand_id
1 'polypeptide(L)'
;MASYDVVVEIPKGSRNKYEVDHETGRVYLDRVLFTSFVYPTDYGYFENTLGLDGDPVDVLVLLEYPVFPGVGVAVRPVGVFNMSDEAGIDSKVIAVPAKDPRWAHIQDIDDVPQQTRNEIEHFFEHYKDLEPGKWVKTEGWGDAAEAERIVQAGFEKLQAEGDGHGGEPEEDA
;
A
#
# COMPACT_ATOMS: atom_id res chain seq x y z
N MET A 1 2.26 -16.31 -10.10
CA MET A 1 2.66 -15.24 -9.17
C MET A 1 2.36 -15.71 -7.77
N ALA A 2 3.19 -15.31 -6.80
CA ALA A 2 2.90 -15.52 -5.39
C ALA A 2 1.62 -14.74 -4.99
N SER A 3 1.01 -15.17 -3.89
CA SER A 3 -0.14 -14.51 -3.30
C SER A 3 0.28 -13.98 -1.94
N TYR A 4 -0.15 -12.77 -1.62
CA TYR A 4 0.17 -12.08 -0.36
C TYR A 4 -1.12 -11.61 0.29
N ASP A 5 -1.12 -11.53 1.61
CA ASP A 5 -2.25 -11.01 2.37
C ASP A 5 -2.03 -9.52 2.65
N VAL A 6 -3.08 -8.73 2.43
CA VAL A 6 -3.11 -7.29 2.70
C VAL A 6 -4.28 -6.96 3.59
N VAL A 7 -4.18 -5.89 4.38
CA VAL A 7 -5.28 -5.33 5.16
C VAL A 7 -5.69 -4.01 4.53
N VAL A 8 -6.98 -3.87 4.20
CA VAL A 8 -7.52 -2.60 3.69
C VAL A 8 -7.79 -1.64 4.83
N GLU A 9 -7.28 -0.43 4.74
CA GLU A 9 -7.52 0.66 5.70
C GLU A 9 -8.58 1.62 5.17
N ILE A 10 -8.52 1.94 3.88
CA ILE A 10 -9.33 3.01 3.28
C ILE A 10 -10.10 2.44 2.08
N PRO A 11 -11.44 2.35 2.17
CA PRO A 11 -12.26 1.90 1.06
C PRO A 11 -12.23 2.89 -0.11
N LYS A 12 -12.32 2.36 -1.33
CA LYS A 12 -12.53 3.19 -2.53
C LYS A 12 -13.71 4.17 -2.32
N GLY A 13 -13.48 5.42 -2.68
CA GLY A 13 -14.47 6.49 -2.55
C GLY A 13 -14.53 7.15 -1.17
N SER A 14 -13.69 6.72 -0.21
CA SER A 14 -13.57 7.39 1.08
C SER A 14 -12.80 8.71 0.98
N ARG A 15 -13.28 9.73 1.69
CA ARG A 15 -12.53 10.96 2.02
C ARG A 15 -11.91 10.90 3.42
N ASN A 16 -12.30 9.92 4.23
CA ASN A 16 -11.66 9.65 5.52
C ASN A 16 -10.41 8.83 5.24
N LYS A 17 -9.27 9.36 5.65
CA LYS A 17 -8.00 8.63 5.71
C LYS A 17 -7.91 7.94 7.06
N TYR A 18 -8.07 6.63 7.02
CA TYR A 18 -7.89 5.75 8.17
C TYR A 18 -6.46 5.22 8.17
N GLU A 19 -5.99 4.83 9.34
CA GLU A 19 -4.76 4.09 9.55
C GLU A 19 -4.99 3.02 10.61
N VAL A 20 -4.31 1.88 10.47
CA VAL A 20 -4.22 0.86 11.51
C VAL A 20 -3.04 1.20 12.42
N ASP A 21 -3.32 1.27 13.72
CA ASP A 21 -2.27 1.25 14.72
C ASP A 21 -1.67 -0.16 14.78
N HIS A 22 -0.45 -0.33 14.29
CA HIS A 22 0.22 -1.62 14.19
C HIS A 22 0.60 -2.23 15.55
N GLU A 23 0.60 -1.46 16.64
CA GLU A 23 0.81 -2.01 17.99
C GLU A 23 -0.47 -2.63 18.54
N THR A 24 -1.62 -1.99 18.32
CA THR A 24 -2.90 -2.40 18.92
C THR A 24 -3.87 -3.12 17.98
N GLY A 25 -3.63 -3.03 16.66
CA GLY A 25 -4.50 -3.54 15.61
C GLY A 25 -5.81 -2.75 15.42
N ARG A 26 -5.93 -1.56 16.02
CA ARG A 26 -7.15 -0.73 15.93
C ARG A 26 -7.10 0.17 14.71
N VAL A 27 -8.26 0.36 14.07
CA VAL A 27 -8.44 1.35 13.01
C VAL A 27 -8.73 2.71 13.64
N TYR A 28 -7.91 3.70 13.32
CA TYR A 28 -8.08 5.09 13.70
C TYR A 28 -8.39 5.96 12.50
N LEU A 29 -9.17 7.02 12.71
CA LEU A 29 -9.27 8.12 11.74
C LEU A 29 -8.05 9.01 11.96
N ASP A 30 -7.11 9.00 11.03
CA ASP A 30 -5.99 9.96 10.98
C ASP A 30 -6.57 11.35 10.67
N ARG A 31 -7.22 11.49 9.50
CA ARG A 31 -7.86 12.75 9.11
C ARG A 31 -8.92 12.58 8.03
N VAL A 32 -9.71 13.63 7.84
CA VAL A 32 -10.46 13.84 6.60
C VAL A 32 -9.56 14.57 5.61
N LEU A 33 -9.49 14.14 4.35
CA LEU A 33 -8.67 14.81 3.34
C LEU A 33 -9.04 16.29 3.19
N PHE A 34 -8.03 17.15 3.08
CA PHE A 34 -8.22 18.61 3.08
C PHE A 34 -8.80 19.10 1.74
N THR A 35 -8.56 18.33 0.68
CA THR A 35 -9.16 18.49 -0.64
C THR A 35 -10.48 17.73 -0.76
N SER A 36 -11.23 17.95 -1.85
CA SER A 36 -12.48 17.22 -2.14
C SER A 36 -12.26 15.85 -2.79
N PHE A 37 -11.03 15.36 -2.81
CA PHE A 37 -10.69 14.06 -3.40
C PHE A 37 -11.19 12.91 -2.53
N VAL A 38 -11.30 11.75 -3.16
CA VAL A 38 -11.58 10.47 -2.53
C VAL A 38 -10.60 9.44 -3.06
N TYR A 39 -10.28 8.43 -2.26
CA TYR A 39 -9.36 7.38 -2.68
C TYR A 39 -9.89 6.64 -3.92
N PRO A 40 -9.10 6.50 -4.99
CA PRO A 40 -9.56 5.94 -6.28
C PRO A 40 -9.70 4.41 -6.25
N THR A 41 -9.06 3.75 -5.30
CA THR A 41 -9.06 2.30 -5.06
C THR A 41 -9.20 2.03 -3.58
N ASP A 42 -9.40 0.77 -3.21
CA ASP A 42 -9.13 0.36 -1.83
C ASP A 42 -7.63 0.50 -1.57
N TYR A 43 -7.28 0.96 -0.39
CA TYR A 43 -5.91 1.25 0.02
C TYR A 43 -5.63 0.61 1.38
N GLY A 44 -4.41 0.13 1.57
CA GLY A 44 -3.92 -0.32 2.86
C GLY A 44 -2.48 -0.83 2.70
N TYR A 45 -2.14 -1.94 3.35
CA TYR A 45 -0.76 -2.42 3.40
C TYR A 45 -0.63 -3.95 3.33
N PHE A 46 0.57 -4.43 2.96
CA PHE A 46 0.93 -5.85 3.02
C PHE A 46 1.25 -6.30 4.44
N GLU A 47 0.62 -7.38 4.88
CA GLU A 47 0.90 -7.94 6.21
C GLU A 47 2.33 -8.48 6.29
N ASN A 48 2.95 -8.29 7.45
CA ASN A 48 4.31 -8.76 7.76
C ASN A 48 5.39 -8.22 6.80
N THR A 49 5.24 -6.95 6.39
CA THR A 49 6.28 -6.23 5.65
C THR A 49 6.74 -5.00 6.41
N LEU A 50 7.95 -4.53 6.12
CA LEU A 50 8.48 -3.27 6.61
C LEU A 50 9.08 -2.46 5.45
N GLY A 51 8.47 -1.32 5.16
CA GLY A 51 8.88 -0.34 4.16
C GLY A 51 10.14 0.43 4.57
N LEU A 52 10.56 1.36 3.70
CA LEU A 52 11.78 2.15 3.92
C LEU A 52 11.57 3.30 4.92
N ASP A 53 10.34 3.78 5.04
CA ASP A 53 9.86 4.80 5.97
C ASP A 53 9.60 4.27 7.39
N GLY A 54 9.53 2.95 7.56
CA GLY A 54 9.28 2.30 8.84
C GLY A 54 7.84 1.81 9.01
N ASP A 55 6.97 2.07 8.04
CA ASP A 55 5.60 1.54 7.99
C ASP A 55 5.55 0.31 7.07
N PRO A 56 4.52 -0.55 7.14
CA PRO A 56 4.37 -1.65 6.19
C PRO A 56 4.24 -1.18 4.74
N VAL A 57 4.59 -2.04 3.79
CA VAL A 57 4.53 -1.69 2.36
C VAL A 57 3.09 -1.39 1.95
N ASP A 58 2.86 -0.21 1.38
CA ASP A 58 1.55 0.24 0.94
C ASP A 58 1.05 -0.47 -0.33
N VAL A 59 -0.27 -0.62 -0.42
CA VAL A 59 -0.96 -1.24 -1.55
C VAL A 59 -2.25 -0.52 -1.94
N LEU A 60 -2.44 -0.40 -3.25
CA LEU A 60 -3.70 -0.04 -3.90
C LEU A 60 -4.31 -1.30 -4.48
N VAL A 61 -5.45 -1.74 -3.93
CA VAL A 61 -6.13 -2.96 -4.34
C VAL A 61 -7.24 -2.62 -5.33
N LEU A 62 -7.13 -3.13 -6.55
CA LEU A 62 -8.17 -3.00 -7.55
C LEU A 62 -9.26 -4.05 -7.28
N LEU A 63 -10.44 -3.59 -6.85
CA LEU A 63 -11.61 -4.42 -6.54
C LEU A 63 -12.84 -3.98 -7.35
N GLU A 64 -13.76 -4.91 -7.58
CA GLU A 64 -15.06 -4.62 -8.22
C GLU A 64 -15.94 -3.76 -7.30
N TYR A 65 -15.92 -4.05 -6.00
CA TYR A 65 -16.67 -3.35 -4.97
C TYR A 65 -15.74 -3.07 -3.78
N PRO A 66 -15.84 -1.89 -3.15
CA PRO A 66 -15.02 -1.57 -1.98
C PRO A 66 -15.31 -2.52 -0.82
N VAL A 67 -14.31 -2.72 0.03
CA VAL A 67 -14.45 -3.44 1.29
C VAL A 67 -14.48 -2.46 2.47
N PHE A 68 -14.45 -2.99 3.70
CA PHE A 68 -14.44 -2.18 4.92
C PHE A 68 -13.02 -2.08 5.49
N PRO A 69 -12.72 -1.03 6.29
CA PRO A 69 -11.46 -0.96 7.02
C PRO A 69 -11.24 -2.21 7.90
N GLY A 70 -10.02 -2.73 7.92
CA GLY A 70 -9.61 -3.95 8.64
C GLY A 70 -9.92 -5.26 7.91
N VAL A 71 -10.46 -5.23 6.68
CA VAL A 71 -10.70 -6.45 5.90
C VAL A 71 -9.42 -6.93 5.24
N GLY A 72 -9.07 -8.20 5.50
CA GLY A 72 -7.98 -8.89 4.81
C GLY A 72 -8.34 -9.34 3.39
N VAL A 73 -7.42 -9.19 2.44
CA VAL A 73 -7.59 -9.62 1.04
C VAL A 73 -6.33 -10.35 0.56
N ALA A 74 -6.51 -11.53 -0.05
CA ALA A 74 -5.41 -12.23 -0.72
C ALA A 74 -5.22 -11.67 -2.15
N VAL A 75 -4.06 -11.06 -2.40
CA VAL A 75 -3.75 -10.33 -3.63
C VAL A 75 -2.47 -10.82 -4.30
N ARG A 76 -2.26 -10.38 -5.54
CA ARG A 76 -0.98 -10.49 -6.26
C ARG A 76 -0.59 -9.12 -6.83
N PRO A 77 0.68 -8.70 -6.72
CA PRO A 77 1.17 -7.47 -7.32
C PRO A 77 1.09 -7.53 -8.84
N VAL A 78 0.80 -6.39 -9.47
CA VAL A 78 0.78 -6.22 -10.93
C VAL A 78 1.52 -4.97 -11.40
N GLY A 79 2.02 -4.14 -10.48
CA GLY A 79 2.76 -2.93 -10.81
C GLY A 79 3.03 -2.09 -9.57
N VAL A 80 3.72 -0.98 -9.73
CA VAL A 80 3.96 -0.02 -8.65
C VAL A 80 3.83 1.40 -9.18
N PHE A 81 3.27 2.28 -8.37
CA PHE A 81 3.29 3.72 -8.59
C PHE A 81 4.37 4.35 -7.69
N ASN A 82 5.38 4.93 -8.32
CA ASN A 82 6.52 5.53 -7.64
C ASN A 82 6.28 7.03 -7.45
N MET A 83 6.42 7.51 -6.22
CA MET A 83 6.36 8.92 -5.88
C MET A 83 7.34 9.26 -4.75
N SER A 84 7.56 10.55 -4.54
CA SER A 84 8.20 11.08 -3.35
C SER A 84 7.31 12.17 -2.75
N ASP A 85 7.36 12.30 -1.44
CA ASP A 85 6.68 13.35 -0.69
C ASP A 85 7.63 14.01 0.33
N GLU A 86 7.08 14.83 1.24
CA GLU A 86 7.88 15.49 2.27
C GLU A 86 8.63 14.57 3.24
N ALA A 87 8.24 13.29 3.34
CA ALA A 87 8.84 12.28 4.20
C ALA A 87 9.87 11.40 3.47
N GLY A 88 9.85 11.35 2.15
CA GLY A 88 10.85 10.63 1.36
C GLY A 88 10.26 9.90 0.14
N ILE A 89 10.88 8.77 -0.20
CA ILE A 89 10.38 7.87 -1.25
C ILE A 89 9.16 7.15 -0.71
N ASP A 90 8.08 7.19 -1.49
CA ASP A 90 6.79 6.61 -1.14
C ASP A 90 6.25 5.81 -2.34
N SER A 91 6.39 4.50 -2.32
CA SER A 91 5.98 3.63 -3.43
C SER A 91 4.69 2.91 -3.09
N LYS A 92 3.69 3.00 -3.98
CA LYS A 92 2.38 2.34 -3.81
C LYS A 92 2.28 1.15 -4.74
N VAL A 93 2.31 -0.06 -4.20
CA VAL A 93 2.14 -1.27 -5.02
C VAL A 93 0.70 -1.37 -5.52
N ILE A 94 0.52 -1.74 -6.78
CA ILE A 94 -0.80 -2.06 -7.34
C ILE A 94 -1.00 -3.56 -7.26
N ALA A 95 -2.14 -3.98 -6.72
CA ALA A 95 -2.47 -5.39 -6.60
C ALA A 95 -3.91 -5.69 -7.02
N VAL A 96 -4.14 -6.94 -7.42
CA VAL A 96 -5.46 -7.47 -7.78
C VAL A 96 -5.73 -8.75 -6.99
N PRO A 97 -6.99 -9.16 -6.78
CA PRO A 97 -7.31 -10.42 -6.10
C PRO A 97 -6.61 -11.63 -6.72
N ALA A 98 -5.93 -12.43 -5.89
CA ALA A 98 -5.05 -13.49 -6.37
C ALA A 98 -5.78 -14.63 -7.11
N LYS A 99 -7.03 -14.91 -6.72
CA LYS A 99 -7.80 -16.10 -7.18
C LYS A 99 -9.09 -15.77 -7.90
N ASP A 100 -9.35 -14.50 -8.21
CA ASP A 100 -10.58 -14.09 -8.88
C ASP A 100 -10.39 -14.14 -10.41
N PRO A 101 -11.17 -14.96 -11.14
CA PRO A 101 -11.02 -15.10 -12.60
C PRO A 101 -11.31 -13.81 -13.36
N ARG A 102 -12.06 -12.86 -12.77
CA ARG A 102 -12.29 -11.54 -13.38
C ARG A 102 -11.00 -10.76 -13.56
N TRP A 103 -10.02 -10.96 -12.68
CA TRP A 103 -8.73 -10.28 -12.69
C TRP A 103 -7.62 -11.04 -13.41
N ALA A 104 -7.89 -12.25 -13.92
CA ALA A 104 -6.88 -13.13 -14.52
C ALA A 104 -6.19 -12.54 -15.77
N HIS A 105 -6.77 -11.52 -16.40
CA HIS A 105 -6.18 -10.85 -17.56
C HIS A 105 -5.20 -9.72 -17.20
N ILE A 106 -5.19 -9.26 -15.94
CA ILE A 106 -4.29 -8.19 -15.48
C ILE A 106 -3.03 -8.84 -14.91
N GLN A 107 -1.97 -8.99 -15.69
CA GLN A 107 -0.72 -9.64 -15.26
C GLN A 107 0.39 -8.62 -14.99
N ASP A 108 0.38 -7.49 -15.68
CA ASP A 108 1.36 -6.41 -15.50
C ASP A 108 0.67 -5.04 -15.50
N ILE A 109 1.44 -3.98 -15.28
CA ILE A 109 0.92 -2.63 -15.13
C ILE A 109 0.28 -2.12 -16.42
N ASP A 110 0.76 -2.60 -17.56
CA ASP A 110 0.21 -2.26 -18.87
C ASP A 110 -1.12 -2.94 -19.19
N ASP A 111 -1.47 -4.00 -18.46
CA ASP A 111 -2.81 -4.59 -18.55
C ASP A 111 -3.84 -3.75 -17.78
N VAL A 112 -3.40 -2.94 -16.80
CA VAL A 112 -4.26 -2.00 -16.08
C VAL A 112 -4.70 -0.87 -17.04
N PRO A 113 -6.02 -0.59 -17.13
CA PRO A 113 -6.51 0.47 -18.00
C PRO A 113 -5.79 1.80 -17.76
N GLN A 114 -5.34 2.44 -18.84
CA GLN A 114 -4.61 3.72 -18.75
C GLN A 114 -5.39 4.79 -17.96
N GLN A 115 -6.71 4.81 -18.10
CA GLN A 115 -7.55 5.76 -17.36
C GLN A 115 -7.48 5.52 -15.84
N THR A 116 -7.46 4.26 -15.39
CA THR A 116 -7.27 3.91 -13.98
C THR A 116 -5.91 4.39 -13.47
N ARG A 117 -4.85 4.18 -14.26
CA ARG A 117 -3.51 4.70 -13.93
C ARG A 117 -3.50 6.22 -13.81
N ASN A 118 -4.09 6.93 -14.77
CA ASN A 118 -4.19 8.39 -14.74
C ASN A 118 -4.95 8.91 -13.51
N GLU A 119 -6.03 8.24 -13.11
CA GLU A 119 -6.83 8.61 -11.93
C GLU A 119 -6.05 8.42 -10.62
N ILE A 120 -5.27 7.34 -10.51
CA ILE A 120 -4.38 7.10 -9.37
C ILE A 120 -3.30 8.18 -9.29
N GLU A 121 -2.61 8.42 -10.40
CA GLU A 121 -1.54 9.42 -10.47
C GLU A 121 -2.04 10.82 -10.11
N HIS A 122 -3.16 11.25 -10.69
CA HIS A 122 -3.79 12.53 -10.38
C HIS A 122 -4.22 12.61 -8.91
N PHE A 123 -4.75 11.53 -8.32
CA PHE A 123 -5.12 11.54 -6.91
C PHE A 123 -3.90 11.83 -6.03
N PHE A 124 -2.82 11.07 -6.17
CA PHE A 124 -1.64 11.24 -5.31
C PHE A 124 -0.90 12.55 -5.55
N GLU A 125 -0.88 13.06 -6.79
CA GLU A 125 -0.30 14.38 -7.09
C GLU A 125 -1.01 15.52 -6.36
N HIS A 126 -2.33 15.39 -6.11
CA HIS A 126 -3.17 16.51 -5.68
C HIS A 126 -3.86 16.36 -4.31
N TYR A 127 -3.97 15.17 -3.73
CA TYR A 127 -4.80 14.97 -2.54
C TYR A 127 -4.34 15.79 -1.32
N LYS A 128 -3.03 16.12 -1.26
CA LYS A 128 -2.35 16.94 -0.25
C LYS A 128 -2.30 18.44 -0.58
N ASP A 129 -2.87 18.92 -1.69
CA ASP A 129 -2.72 20.33 -2.16
C ASP A 129 -3.13 21.40 -1.14
N LEU A 130 -4.08 21.07 -0.25
CA LEU A 130 -4.58 21.98 0.78
C LEU A 130 -4.01 21.68 2.18
N GLU A 131 -3.04 20.76 2.29
CA GLU A 131 -2.33 20.47 3.53
C GLU A 131 -1.07 21.35 3.65
N PRO A 132 -0.99 22.27 4.63
CA PRO A 132 0.13 23.21 4.72
C PRO A 132 1.49 22.54 4.86
N GLY A 133 2.42 22.86 3.95
CA GLY A 133 3.80 22.34 3.99
C GLY A 133 3.98 20.93 3.42
N LYS A 134 2.92 20.32 2.87
CA LYS A 134 2.95 19.01 2.21
C LYS A 134 3.14 19.18 0.70
N TRP A 135 3.78 18.20 0.06
CA TRP A 135 3.98 18.17 -1.39
C TRP A 135 4.12 16.72 -1.86
N VAL A 136 3.81 16.48 -3.13
CA VAL A 136 4.04 15.19 -3.79
C VAL A 136 4.72 15.43 -5.12
N LYS A 137 5.60 14.51 -5.52
CA LYS A 137 6.22 14.44 -6.84
C LYS A 137 6.07 13.03 -7.39
N THR A 138 5.41 12.90 -8.53
CA THR A 138 5.25 11.61 -9.21
C THR A 138 6.55 11.24 -9.95
N GLU A 139 6.90 9.96 -9.91
CA GLU A 139 8.09 9.39 -10.57
C GLU A 139 7.73 8.34 -11.63
N GLY A 140 6.44 7.99 -11.71
CA GLY A 140 5.86 7.17 -12.77
C GLY A 140 5.52 5.75 -12.32
N TRP A 141 5.38 4.86 -13.30
CA TRP A 141 4.90 3.50 -13.13
C TRP A 141 6.04 2.48 -13.30
N GLY A 142 6.14 1.53 -12.37
CA GLY A 142 6.97 0.34 -12.46
C GLY A 142 6.15 -0.92 -12.74
N ASP A 143 6.81 -1.95 -13.25
CA ASP A 143 6.20 -3.22 -13.66
C ASP A 143 5.91 -4.17 -12.46
N ALA A 144 5.25 -5.28 -12.74
CA ALA A 144 4.94 -6.31 -11.74
C ALA A 144 6.21 -6.89 -11.09
N ALA A 145 7.34 -6.94 -11.81
CA ALA A 145 8.59 -7.48 -11.29
C ALA A 145 9.23 -6.52 -10.27
N GLU A 146 9.12 -5.21 -10.48
CA GLU A 146 9.50 -4.18 -9.51
C GLU A 146 8.62 -4.23 -8.27
N ALA A 147 7.31 -4.32 -8.46
CA ALA A 147 6.35 -4.47 -7.37
C ALA A 147 6.67 -5.69 -6.49
N GLU A 148 6.93 -6.84 -7.11
CA GLU A 148 7.31 -8.06 -6.40
C GLU A 148 8.61 -7.88 -5.59
N ARG A 149 9.61 -7.18 -6.14
CA ARG A 149 10.86 -6.88 -5.43
C ARG A 149 10.62 -6.01 -4.21
N ILE A 150 9.74 -5.01 -4.30
CA ILE A 150 9.40 -4.12 -3.18
C ILE A 150 8.74 -4.90 -2.05
N VAL A 151 7.73 -5.73 -2.39
CA VAL A 151 7.03 -6.57 -1.40
C VAL A 151 8.00 -7.55 -0.73
N GLN A 152 8.82 -8.25 -1.52
CA GLN A 152 9.79 -9.22 -0.99
C GLN A 152 10.85 -8.56 -0.10
N ALA A 153 11.38 -7.39 -0.50
CA ALA A 153 12.30 -6.62 0.33
C ALA A 153 11.67 -6.21 1.66
N GLY A 154 10.37 -5.88 1.66
CA GLY A 154 9.63 -5.57 2.88
C GLY A 154 9.53 -6.76 3.84
N PHE A 155 9.27 -7.97 3.34
CA PHE A 155 9.30 -9.19 4.15
C PHE A 155 10.69 -9.47 4.72
N GLU A 156 11.73 -9.37 3.88
CA GLU A 156 13.12 -9.61 4.29
C GLU A 156 13.58 -8.62 5.36
N LYS A 157 13.21 -7.34 5.22
CA LYS A 157 13.55 -6.31 6.21
C LYS A 157 12.89 -6.60 7.56
N LEU A 158 11.59 -6.91 7.58
CA LEU A 158 10.89 -7.22 8.84
C LEU A 158 11.49 -8.46 9.51
N GLN A 159 11.82 -9.51 8.75
CA GLN A 159 12.47 -10.71 9.29
C GLN A 159 13.83 -10.38 9.92
N ALA A 160 14.66 -9.57 9.25
CA ALA A 160 15.97 -9.18 9.77
C ALA A 160 15.87 -8.38 11.09
N GLU A 161 14.85 -7.55 11.26
CA GLU A 161 14.62 -6.81 12.51
C GLU A 161 14.07 -7.70 13.63
N GLY A 162 13.23 -8.68 13.30
CA GLY A 162 12.72 -9.69 14.24
C GLY A 162 13.81 -10.64 14.75
N ASP A 163 14.70 -11.10 13.87
CA ASP A 163 15.82 -11.98 14.22
C ASP A 163 16.91 -11.25 15.03
N GLY A 164 17.02 -9.92 14.90
CA GLY A 164 17.96 -9.08 15.66
C GLY A 164 17.62 -8.91 17.15
N HIS A 165 16.40 -9.26 17.58
CA HIS A 165 15.98 -9.25 18.99
C HIS A 165 15.98 -10.65 19.65
N GLY A 166 16.43 -11.68 18.93
CA GLY A 166 16.51 -13.06 19.41
C GLY A 166 17.87 -13.43 19.99
N GLY A 167 18.17 -13.00 21.23
CA GLY A 167 19.09 -13.72 22.12
C GLY A 167 20.26 -12.92 22.70
N GLU A 168 20.05 -12.31 23.86
CA GLU A 168 20.97 -12.55 24.97
C GLU A 168 20.32 -13.62 25.86
N PRO A 169 20.99 -14.76 26.14
CA PRO A 169 20.50 -15.67 27.15
C PRO A 169 20.54 -14.94 28.49
N GLU A 170 19.42 -14.94 29.22
CA GLU A 170 19.46 -14.67 30.66
C GLU A 170 20.47 -15.65 31.29
N GLU A 171 21.67 -15.17 31.62
CA GLU A 171 22.55 -15.88 32.53
C GLU A 171 21.91 -15.82 33.92
N ASP A 172 21.43 -16.99 34.37
CA ASP A 172 21.06 -17.27 35.75
C ASP A 172 22.11 -16.69 36.73
N ALA A 173 21.67 -15.81 37.64
CA ALA A 173 22.36 -15.47 38.88
C ALA A 173 21.37 -15.06 39.99
#